data_AF-A0A1X0E228-F1
#
_entry.id   AF-A0A1X0E228-F1
#
_cell.length_a   1.000
_cell.length_b   1.000
_cell.length_c   1.000
_cell.angle_alpha   90.00
_cell.angle_beta   90.00
_cell.angle_gamma   90.00
#
_symmetry.space_group_name_H-M   'P 1'
#
loop_
_entity.id
_entity.type
_entity.pdbx_description
1 polymer ?
#
loop_
_entity_poly.entity_id
_entity_poly.type
_entity_poly.pdbx_seq_one_letter_code
_entity_poly.pdbx_strand_id
1 'polypeptide(L)'
;MLHRLVRGEGVAAPGSTIGRLLRWARTGVLIMVAVVTLQSVLLVAGAWRNDIAIERDMGVAEAEVLNAGFRRSTIEFVTPERITYRPELGVLYPSELATGMRIYVEYDKSDPDLVRVQHRTAVLAIIPAGSIVVIAWLVGTAALAGLAVVERRWVRG
;
A
#
# COMPACT_ATOMS: atom_id res chain seq x y z
N MET A 1 17.38 3.88 24.53
CA MET A 1 18.39 3.19 23.69
C MET A 1 18.25 3.52 22.19
N LEU A 2 17.04 3.47 21.60
CA LEU A 2 16.77 3.87 20.20
C LEU A 2 17.28 5.27 19.81
N HIS A 3 17.19 6.23 20.73
CA HIS A 3 17.61 7.62 20.45
C HIS A 3 19.13 7.78 20.22
N ARG A 4 19.97 6.86 20.73
CA ARG A 4 21.43 6.88 20.50
C ARG A 4 21.81 6.37 19.10
N LEU A 5 21.01 5.47 18.52
CA LEU A 5 21.21 4.98 17.15
C LEU A 5 20.88 6.04 16.10
N VAL A 6 19.91 6.92 16.39
CA VAL A 6 19.49 8.00 15.49
C VAL A 6 20.46 9.19 15.51
N ARG A 7 21.03 9.54 16.67
CA ARG A 7 21.82 10.77 16.81
C ARG A 7 23.28 10.62 16.34
N GLY A 8 23.82 9.41 16.36
CA GLY A 8 25.26 9.19 16.22
C GLY A 8 25.98 9.79 17.43
N GLU A 9 26.69 8.98 18.19
CA GLU A 9 27.58 9.57 19.19
C GLU A 9 28.61 10.41 18.44
N GLY A 10 28.81 11.66 18.87
CA GLY A 10 29.63 12.66 18.18
C GLY A 10 31.13 12.34 18.22
N VAL A 11 31.52 11.15 17.77
CA VAL A 11 32.87 10.62 17.79
C VAL A 11 33.64 11.01 16.51
N ALA A 12 32.94 11.46 15.46
CA ALA A 12 33.58 12.09 14.31
C ALA A 12 33.91 13.56 14.65
N ALA A 13 35.20 13.87 14.71
CA ALA A 13 35.74 15.20 15.01
C ALA A 13 34.97 16.32 14.29
N PRO A 14 34.63 17.44 14.98
CA PRO A 14 33.91 18.55 14.37
C PRO A 14 34.72 19.11 13.19
N GLY A 15 34.30 18.80 11.96
CA GLY A 15 34.91 19.34 10.74
C GLY A 15 35.26 18.34 9.63
N SER A 16 35.24 17.02 9.85
CA SER A 16 35.63 16.06 8.80
C SER A 16 34.56 15.86 7.71
N THR A 17 34.99 15.77 6.44
CA THR A 17 34.12 15.47 5.29
C THR A 17 33.40 14.12 5.45
N ILE A 18 34.07 13.13 6.07
CA ILE A 18 33.54 11.80 6.36
C ILE A 18 32.39 11.87 7.37
N GLY A 19 32.51 12.67 8.44
CA GLY A 19 31.43 12.85 9.42
C GLY A 19 30.21 13.52 8.81
N ARG A 20 30.40 14.45 7.86
CA ARG A 20 29.30 15.05 7.11
C ARG A 20 28.60 14.01 6.22
N LEU A 21 29.36 13.18 5.50
CA LEU A 21 28.82 12.11 4.66
C LEU A 21 28.01 11.08 5.45
N LEU A 22 28.51 10.62 6.61
CA LEU A 22 27.80 9.67 7.48
C LEU A 22 26.48 10.24 8.01
N ARG A 23 26.44 11.53 8.37
CA ARG A 23 25.19 12.20 8.79
C ARG A 23 24.17 12.25 7.65
N TRP A 24 24.59 12.66 6.45
CA TRP A 24 23.72 12.64 5.27
C TRP A 24 23.21 11.25 4.93
N ALA A 25 24.05 10.21 5.02
CA ALA A 25 23.64 8.83 4.81
C ALA A 25 22.58 8.38 5.82
N ARG A 26 22.77 8.66 7.13
CA ARG A 26 21.78 8.36 8.17
C ARG A 26 20.45 9.07 7.94
N THR A 27 20.50 10.37 7.65
CA THR A 27 19.32 11.17 7.33
C THR A 27 18.61 10.61 6.10
N GLY A 28 19.35 10.23 5.05
CA GLY A 28 18.80 9.61 3.85
C GLY A 28 18.07 8.30 4.12
N VAL A 29 18.65 7.42 4.95
CA VAL A 29 18.00 6.15 5.35
C VAL A 29 16.71 6.43 6.12
N LEU A 30 16.71 7.37 7.08
CA LEU A 30 15.52 7.72 7.86
C LEU A 30 14.41 8.32 6.99
N ILE A 31 14.76 9.23 6.08
CA ILE A 31 13.81 9.80 5.12
C ILE A 31 13.22 8.70 4.25
N MET A 32 14.04 7.79 3.73
CA MET A 32 13.56 6.69 2.88
C MET A 32 12.55 5.80 3.62
N VAL A 33 12.88 5.37 4.85
CA VAL A 33 11.96 4.56 5.68
C VAL A 33 10.67 5.32 5.97
N ALA A 34 10.76 6.61 6.29
CA ALA A 34 9.59 7.44 6.57
C ALA A 34 8.70 7.59 5.33
N VAL A 35 9.27 7.84 4.15
CA VAL A 35 8.53 7.96 2.89
C VAL A 35 7.84 6.64 2.55
N VAL A 36 8.54 5.51 2.61
CA VAL A 36 7.95 4.19 2.30
C VAL A 36 6.82 3.85 3.29
N THR A 37 7.01 4.18 4.58
CA THR A 37 5.98 3.99 5.59
C THR A 37 4.75 4.85 5.29
N LEU A 38 4.95 6.14 5.00
CA LEU A 38 3.86 7.06 4.65
C LEU A 38 3.09 6.60 3.42
N GLN A 39 3.79 6.22 2.34
CA GLN A 39 3.18 5.70 1.12
C GLN A 39 2.33 4.45 1.38
N SER A 40 2.84 3.51 2.18
CA SER A 40 2.11 2.28 2.53
C SER A 40 0.84 2.59 3.34
N VAL A 41 0.92 3.53 4.28
CA VAL A 41 -0.23 3.97 5.07
C VAL A 41 -1.30 4.64 4.19
N LEU A 42 -0.88 5.50 3.26
CA LEU A 42 -1.81 6.16 2.33
C LEU A 42 -2.51 5.17 1.41
N LEU A 43 -1.82 4.14 0.93
CA LEU A 43 -2.41 3.07 0.12
C LEU A 43 -3.51 2.33 0.90
N VAL A 44 -3.23 1.93 2.14
CA VAL A 44 -4.20 1.24 2.99
C VAL A 44 -5.39 2.14 3.32
N ALA A 45 -5.15 3.41 3.64
CA ALA A 45 -6.20 4.38 3.92
C ALA A 45 -7.13 4.60 2.71
N GLY A 46 -6.57 4.66 1.49
CA GLY A 46 -7.35 4.76 0.25
C GLY A 46 -8.24 3.54 0.01
N ALA A 47 -7.67 2.34 0.13
CA ALA A 47 -8.43 1.09 -0.02
C ALA A 47 -9.55 0.98 1.02
N TRP A 48 -9.28 1.37 2.27
CA TRP A 48 -10.28 1.36 3.34
C TRP A 48 -11.40 2.38 3.12
N ARG A 49 -11.08 3.58 2.62
CA ARG A 49 -12.09 4.59 2.29
C ARG A 49 -13.08 4.08 1.24
N ASN A 50 -12.60 3.38 0.22
CA ASN A 50 -13.45 2.82 -0.83
C ASN A 50 -14.40 1.74 -0.27
N ASP A 51 -13.90 0.87 0.61
CA ASP A 51 -14.73 -0.13 1.30
C ASP A 51 -15.83 0.49 2.17
N ILE A 52 -15.50 1.53 2.94
CA ILE A 52 -16.49 2.24 3.77
C ILE A 52 -17.58 2.89 2.90
N ALA A 53 -17.24 3.43 1.73
CA ALA A 53 -18.22 4.01 0.82
C ALA A 53 -19.26 2.97 0.36
N ILE A 54 -18.77 1.83 -0.14
CA ILE A 54 -19.62 0.71 -0.58
C ILE A 54 -20.50 0.19 0.56
N GLU A 55 -19.96 0.07 1.78
CA GLU A 55 -20.72 -0.44 2.93
C GLU A 55 -21.80 0.52 3.44
N ARG A 56 -21.64 1.83 3.24
CA ARG A 56 -22.59 2.83 3.74
C ARG A 56 -23.90 2.88 2.97
N ASP A 57 -23.87 2.66 1.65
CA ASP A 57 -25.07 2.64 0.81
C ASP A 57 -25.05 1.46 -0.16
N MET A 58 -24.94 0.26 0.42
CA MET A 58 -24.71 -0.97 -0.34
C MET A 58 -25.96 -1.42 -1.12
N GLY A 59 -25.77 -1.66 -2.42
CA GLY A 59 -26.65 -2.44 -3.28
C GLY A 59 -26.01 -3.79 -3.64
N VAL A 60 -26.84 -4.79 -3.94
CA VAL A 60 -26.39 -6.09 -4.44
C VAL A 60 -27.08 -6.37 -5.76
N ALA A 61 -26.30 -6.76 -6.76
CA ALA A 61 -26.81 -7.10 -8.09
C ALA A 61 -26.08 -8.32 -8.66
N GLU A 62 -26.74 -9.02 -9.58
CA GLU A 62 -26.10 -10.01 -10.44
C GLU A 62 -25.41 -9.28 -11.60
N ALA A 63 -24.14 -9.60 -11.82
CA ALA A 63 -23.31 -9.06 -12.88
C ALA A 63 -22.87 -10.16 -13.85
N GLU A 64 -22.86 -9.85 -15.14
CA GLU A 64 -22.28 -10.68 -16.18
C GLU A 64 -20.87 -10.19 -16.53
N VAL A 65 -19.93 -11.11 -16.63
CA VAL A 65 -18.54 -10.82 -17.01
C VAL A 65 -18.42 -10.77 -18.53
N LEU A 66 -18.31 -9.57 -19.10
CA LEU A 66 -18.13 -9.38 -20.53
C LEU A 66 -16.69 -9.71 -20.98
N ASN A 67 -15.70 -9.37 -20.16
CA ASN A 67 -14.29 -9.63 -20.46
C ASN A 67 -13.51 -9.84 -19.17
N ALA A 68 -12.77 -10.94 -19.08
CA ALA A 68 -11.87 -11.25 -17.98
C ALA A 68 -10.39 -10.99 -18.37
N GLY A 69 -10.06 -9.73 -18.63
CA GLY A 69 -8.68 -9.34 -18.95
C GLY A 69 -7.83 -9.16 -17.69
N PHE A 70 -6.56 -9.57 -17.74
CA PHE A 70 -5.61 -9.43 -16.62
C PHE A 70 -5.41 -7.96 -16.15
N ARG A 71 -5.62 -6.99 -17.04
CA ARG A 71 -5.54 -5.54 -16.73
C ARG A 71 -6.88 -4.87 -16.48
N ARG A 72 -7.98 -5.44 -16.99
CA ARG A 72 -9.32 -4.85 -16.89
C ARG A 72 -10.35 -5.96 -17.05
N SER A 73 -11.13 -6.19 -16.01
CA SER A 73 -12.33 -7.01 -16.05
C SER A 73 -13.54 -6.11 -16.23
N THR A 74 -14.17 -6.18 -17.39
CA THR A 74 -15.41 -5.43 -17.67
C THR A 74 -16.59 -6.30 -17.28
N ILE A 75 -17.45 -5.74 -16.43
CA ILE A 75 -18.71 -6.36 -16.04
C ILE A 75 -19.87 -5.47 -16.48
N GLU A 76 -21.03 -6.09 -16.60
CA GLU A 76 -22.30 -5.40 -16.74
C GLU A 76 -23.26 -5.94 -15.68
N PHE A 77 -23.89 -5.06 -14.90
CA PHE A 77 -24.88 -5.46 -13.91
C PHE A 77 -26.14 -4.61 -14.02
N VAL A 78 -27.24 -5.16 -13.54
CA VAL A 78 -28.56 -4.51 -13.60
C VAL A 78 -29.03 -4.26 -12.17
N THR A 79 -29.34 -3.00 -11.84
CA THR A 79 -29.87 -2.64 -10.51
C THR A 79 -31.34 -3.06 -10.37
N PRO A 80 -31.89 -3.09 -9.14
CA PRO A 80 -33.32 -3.39 -8.92
C PRO A 80 -34.27 -2.47 -9.71
N GLU A 81 -33.84 -1.25 -10.03
CA GLU A 81 -34.55 -0.27 -10.84
C GLU A 81 -34.50 -0.58 -12.35
N ARG A 82 -33.90 -1.71 -12.73
CA ARG A 82 -33.66 -2.16 -14.12
C ARG A 82 -32.75 -1.23 -14.93
N ILE A 83 -31.85 -0.52 -14.25
CA ILE A 83 -30.82 0.29 -14.91
C ILE A 83 -29.57 -0.56 -15.08
N THR A 84 -29.02 -0.58 -16.29
CA THR A 84 -27.78 -1.30 -16.60
C THR A 84 -26.57 -0.40 -16.40
N TYR A 85 -25.60 -0.86 -15.61
CA TYR A 85 -24.35 -0.14 -15.38
C TYR A 85 -23.14 -0.91 -15.92
N ARG A 86 -22.18 -0.17 -16.48
CA ARG A 86 -20.87 -0.65 -16.92
C ARG A 86 -19.77 0.21 -16.28
N PRO A 87 -19.22 -0.23 -15.15
CA PRO A 87 -18.21 0.53 -14.42
C PRO A 87 -16.99 0.84 -15.29
N GLU A 88 -16.60 2.11 -15.41
CA GLU A 88 -15.45 2.51 -16.24
C GLU A 88 -14.12 1.95 -15.70
N LEU A 89 -14.02 1.90 -14.36
CA LEU A 89 -12.85 1.42 -13.61
C LEU A 89 -12.82 -0.11 -13.49
N GLY A 90 -13.91 -0.79 -13.85
CA GLY A 90 -14.08 -2.23 -13.66
C GLY A 90 -14.38 -2.60 -12.21
N VAL A 91 -14.27 -3.90 -11.91
CA VAL A 91 -14.52 -4.46 -10.57
C VAL A 91 -13.29 -4.37 -9.68
N LEU A 92 -13.50 -3.92 -8.44
CA LEU A 92 -12.50 -4.00 -7.38
C LEU A 92 -12.33 -5.45 -6.89
N TYR A 93 -11.06 -5.85 -6.69
CA TYR A 93 -10.65 -7.16 -6.18
C TYR A 93 -11.17 -8.36 -7.00
N PRO A 94 -10.94 -8.40 -8.33
CA PRO A 94 -11.41 -9.49 -9.17
C PRO A 94 -10.72 -10.81 -8.78
N SER A 95 -11.48 -11.90 -8.70
CA SER A 95 -10.96 -13.27 -8.51
C SER A 95 -11.29 -14.10 -9.73
N GLU A 96 -10.33 -14.89 -10.24
CA GLU A 96 -10.45 -15.85 -11.36
C GLU A 96 -11.79 -15.78 -12.12
N LEU A 97 -11.95 -14.74 -12.94
CA LEU A 97 -13.17 -14.54 -13.71
C LEU A 97 -13.03 -15.27 -15.04
N ALA A 98 -14.06 -16.01 -15.42
CA ALA A 98 -14.23 -16.48 -16.79
C ALA A 98 -15.23 -15.57 -17.52
N THR A 99 -14.95 -15.24 -18.77
CA THR A 99 -15.91 -14.53 -19.62
C THR A 99 -17.22 -15.32 -19.72
N GLY A 100 -18.36 -14.64 -19.59
CA GLY A 100 -19.70 -15.23 -19.58
C GLY A 100 -20.16 -15.75 -18.21
N MET A 101 -19.34 -15.61 -17.17
CA MET A 101 -19.72 -15.98 -15.81
C MET A 101 -20.69 -14.95 -15.20
N ARG A 102 -21.64 -15.44 -14.40
CA ARG A 102 -22.55 -14.64 -13.58
C ARG A 102 -22.04 -14.60 -12.14
N ILE A 103 -21.82 -13.40 -11.62
CA ILE A 103 -21.30 -13.17 -10.28
C ILE A 103 -22.21 -12.21 -9.51
N TYR A 104 -22.25 -12.33 -8.19
CA TYR A 104 -22.87 -11.30 -7.36
C TYR A 104 -21.85 -10.22 -7.03
N VAL A 105 -22.26 -8.97 -7.16
CA VAL A 105 -21.45 -7.80 -6.85
C VAL A 105 -22.13 -6.93 -5.81
N GLU A 106 -21.31 -6.30 -4.97
CA GLU A 106 -21.70 -5.24 -4.04
C GLU A 106 -21.28 -3.91 -4.65
N TYR A 107 -22.20 -2.95 -4.73
CA TYR A 107 -21.93 -1.63 -5.28
C TYR A 107 -22.46 -0.52 -4.36
N ASP A 108 -21.88 0.66 -4.44
CA ASP A 108 -22.41 1.87 -3.80
C ASP A 108 -23.59 2.40 -4.65
N LYS A 109 -24.79 2.51 -4.09
CA LYS A 109 -25.96 3.04 -4.82
C LYS A 109 -25.82 4.50 -5.20
N SER A 110 -25.04 5.26 -4.43
CA SER A 110 -24.77 6.67 -4.69
C SER A 110 -23.68 6.89 -5.75
N ASP A 111 -22.78 5.92 -5.93
CA ASP A 111 -21.74 5.89 -6.96
C ASP A 111 -21.55 4.46 -7.54
N PRO A 112 -22.34 4.07 -8.55
CA PRO A 112 -22.35 2.72 -9.11
C PRO A 112 -21.05 2.28 -9.81
N ASP A 113 -20.09 3.19 -10.01
CA ASP A 113 -18.74 2.85 -10.49
C ASP A 113 -17.89 2.18 -9.41
N LEU A 114 -18.22 2.37 -8.12
CA LEU A 114 -17.61 1.68 -6.99
C LEU A 114 -18.29 0.32 -6.77
N VAL A 115 -17.69 -0.71 -7.36
CA VAL A 115 -18.21 -2.09 -7.32
C VAL A 115 -17.13 -3.10 -6.96
N ARG A 116 -17.46 -4.04 -6.09
CA ARG A 116 -16.58 -5.14 -5.66
C ARG A 116 -17.28 -6.49 -5.77
N VAL A 117 -16.51 -7.56 -5.94
CA VAL A 117 -17.04 -8.93 -5.85
C VAL A 117 -17.57 -9.15 -4.43
N GLN A 118 -18.74 -9.77 -4.31
CA GLN A 118 -19.37 -10.04 -3.02
C GLN A 118 -18.42 -10.79 -2.07
N HIS A 119 -18.43 -10.44 -0.78
CA HIS A 119 -17.57 -11.02 0.26
C HIS A 119 -16.05 -10.82 0.06
N ARG A 120 -15.61 -9.90 -0.80
CA ARG A 120 -14.20 -9.52 -0.94
C ARG A 120 -14.00 -8.08 -0.47
N THR A 121 -13.08 -7.91 0.47
CA THR A 121 -12.83 -6.61 1.12
C THR A 121 -11.39 -6.15 0.90
N ALA A 122 -11.15 -4.86 1.12
CA ALA A 122 -9.86 -4.18 1.11
C ALA A 122 -8.84 -4.78 2.10
N VAL A 123 -9.23 -5.73 2.96
CA VAL A 123 -8.32 -6.52 3.79
C VAL A 123 -7.21 -7.17 2.95
N LEU A 124 -7.48 -7.49 1.68
CA LEU A 124 -6.47 -7.97 0.72
C LEU A 124 -5.31 -6.99 0.50
N ALA A 125 -5.52 -5.67 0.66
CA ALA A 125 -4.47 -4.66 0.51
C ALA A 125 -3.60 -4.49 1.77
N ILE A 126 -4.08 -4.92 2.95
CA ILE A 126 -3.38 -4.74 4.23
C ILE A 126 -2.12 -5.60 4.30
N ILE A 127 -2.21 -6.88 3.87
CA ILE A 127 -1.08 -7.82 3.94
C ILE A 127 0.11 -7.35 3.08
N PRO A 128 -0.07 -7.00 1.79
CA PRO A 128 1.01 -6.48 0.96
C PRO A 128 1.61 -5.19 1.53
N ALA A 129 0.78 -4.22 1.91
CA ALA A 129 1.26 -2.94 2.44
C ALA A 129 2.03 -3.10 3.76
N GLY A 130 1.53 -3.93 4.68
CA GLY A 130 2.21 -4.24 5.93
C GLY A 130 3.57 -4.90 5.72
N SER A 131 3.67 -5.82 4.75
CA SER A 131 4.94 -6.49 4.43
C SER A 131 6.03 -5.52 3.96
N ILE A 132 5.66 -4.52 3.14
CA ILE A 132 6.58 -3.49 2.63
C ILE A 132 7.11 -2.64 3.78
N VAL A 133 6.24 -2.24 4.71
CA VAL A 133 6.65 -1.47 5.89
C VAL A 133 7.65 -2.28 6.72
N VAL A 134 7.36 -3.55 7.01
CA VAL A 134 8.26 -4.42 7.79
C VAL A 134 9.64 -4.53 7.12
N ILE A 135 9.68 -4.78 5.81
CA ILE A 135 10.94 -4.87 5.06
C ILE A 135 11.69 -3.54 5.07
N ALA A 136 11.01 -2.41 4.86
CA ALA A 136 11.63 -1.09 4.87
C ALA A 136 12.31 -0.80 6.21
N TRP A 137 11.65 -1.15 7.32
CA TRP A 137 12.21 -1.00 8.66
C TRP A 137 13.38 -1.95 8.93
N LEU A 138 13.32 -3.20 8.46
CA LEU A 138 14.43 -4.14 8.59
C LEU A 138 15.67 -3.66 7.83
N VAL A 139 15.49 -3.27 6.56
CA VAL A 139 16.57 -2.74 5.71
C VAL A 139 17.13 -1.44 6.28
N GLY A 140 16.25 -0.52 6.71
CA GLY A 140 16.66 0.73 7.34
C GLY A 140 17.47 0.52 8.62
N THR A 141 17.02 -0.39 9.48
CA THR A 141 17.74 -0.74 10.73
C THR A 141 19.09 -1.37 10.42
N ALA A 142 19.16 -2.31 9.48
CA ALA A 142 20.41 -2.96 9.07
C ALA A 142 21.40 -1.95 8.46
N ALA A 143 20.92 -1.01 7.63
CA ALA A 143 21.75 0.05 7.06
C ALA A 143 22.32 0.98 8.15
N LEU A 144 21.49 1.41 9.10
CA LEU A 144 21.95 2.24 10.22
C LEU A 144 22.96 1.51 11.12
N ALA A 145 22.73 0.22 11.39
CA ALA A 145 23.66 -0.63 12.12
C ALA A 145 25.00 -0.78 11.37
N GLY A 146 24.96 -1.01 10.06
CA GLY A 146 26.14 -1.08 9.19
C GLY A 146 26.94 0.22 9.22
N LEU A 147 26.29 1.38 9.09
CA LEU A 147 26.92 2.69 9.20
C LEU A 147 27.61 2.88 10.56
N ALA A 148 26.98 2.43 11.66
CA ALA A 148 27.55 2.49 12.99
C ALA A 148 28.77 1.56 13.17
N VAL A 149 28.76 0.36 12.58
CA VAL A 149 29.90 -0.57 12.61
C VAL A 149 31.08 -0.02 11.82
N VAL A 150 30.83 0.56 10.64
CA VAL A 150 31.86 1.21 9.82
C VAL A 150 32.50 2.35 10.61
N GLU A 151 31.71 3.28 11.15
CA GLU A 151 32.24 4.39 11.95
C GLU A 151 33.11 3.90 13.12
N ARG A 152 32.70 2.85 13.84
CA ARG A 152 33.48 2.26 14.93
C ARG A 152 34.80 1.63 14.48
N ARG A 153 34.87 1.08 13.28
CA ARG A 153 36.11 0.50 12.73
C ARG A 153 37.11 1.58 12.33
N TRP A 154 36.64 2.67 11.73
CA TRP A 154 37.48 3.79 11.31
C TRP A 154 38.04 4.63 12.47
N VAL A 155 37.37 4.65 13.62
CA VAL A 155 37.84 5.37 14.83
C VAL A 155 38.87 4.56 15.64
N ARG A 156 38.92 3.23 15.48
CA ARG A 156 39.83 2.35 16.24
C ARG A 156 41.15 2.02 15.52
N GLY A 157 41.28 2.34 14.24
CA GLY A 157 42.50 2.17 13.45
C GLY A 157 43.18 3.52 13.24
#